data_AF-A0A354ZJV2-F1
#
_entry.id   AF-A0A354ZJV2-F1
#
_cell.length_a   1.000
_cell.length_b   1.000
_cell.length_c   1.000
_cell.angle_alpha   90.00
_cell.angle_beta   90.00
_cell.angle_gamma   90.00
#
_symmetry.space_group_name_H-M   'P 1'
#
loop_
_entity.id
_entity.type
_entity.pdbx_description
1 polymer ?
#
loop_
_entity_poly.entity_id
_entity_poly.type
_entity_poly.pdbx_seq_one_letter_code
_entity_poly.pdbx_strand_id
1 'polypeptide(L)'
;KCVSAERATFSARVRRGDQEGVLAAYNSFVPPYPEDWAGKVTDPRPEDLDPRYRNLIRLANSDRFRGKLDVESMKELLDIGVYDGGAVHPGTVYQVIALPEQLTLWVRALDFAGWQQVNLRDLFGRR
;
A
#
# COMPACT_ATOMS: atom_id res chain seq x y z
N LYS A 1 12.97 8.93 0.72
CA LYS A 1 13.00 7.48 1.06
C LYS A 1 11.71 7.13 1.81
N CYS A 2 10.94 6.14 1.35
CA CYS A 2 9.71 5.69 2.00
C CYS A 2 10.02 4.76 3.19
N VAL A 3 9.24 4.84 4.26
CA VAL A 3 9.35 3.98 5.45
C VAL A 3 7.96 3.63 5.98
N SER A 4 7.84 2.51 6.67
CA SER A 4 6.62 2.13 7.40
C SER A 4 6.94 2.11 8.88
N ALA A 5 6.26 2.95 9.65
CA ALA A 5 6.34 2.94 11.10
C ALA A 5 5.30 1.97 11.65
N GLU A 6 5.75 0.97 12.40
CA GLU A 6 4.89 -0.01 13.05
C GLU A 6 4.98 0.17 14.57
N ARG A 7 3.82 0.22 15.24
CA ARG A 7 3.72 0.50 16.67
C ARG A 7 2.96 -0.62 17.38
N ALA A 8 3.68 -1.40 18.18
CA ALA A 8 3.08 -2.27 19.19
C ALA A 8 2.74 -1.47 20.45
N THR A 9 2.00 -2.05 21.39
CA THR A 9 1.66 -1.40 22.67
C THR A 9 2.88 -1.09 23.53
N PHE A 10 3.98 -1.83 23.35
CA PHE A 10 5.19 -1.76 24.19
C PHE A 10 6.43 -1.18 23.49
N SER A 11 6.50 -1.15 22.16
CA SER A 11 7.60 -0.50 21.43
C SER A 11 7.21 -0.15 19.97
N ALA A 12 8.14 0.47 19.22
CA ALA A 12 7.96 0.82 17.81
C ALA A 12 9.16 0.38 16.98
N ARG A 13 8.94 0.14 15.69
CA ARG A 13 10.00 -0.02 14.71
C ARG A 13 9.72 0.78 13.44
N VAL A 14 10.81 1.14 12.76
CA VAL A 14 10.75 1.72 11.41
C VAL A 14 11.25 0.67 10.44
N ARG A 15 10.34 0.17 9.59
CA ARG A 15 10.66 -0.76 8.52
C ARG A 15 10.98 0.00 7.24
N ARG A 16 12.03 -0.43 6.56
CA ARG A 16 12.35 -0.05 5.19
C ARG A 16 11.91 -1.19 4.27
N GLY A 17 11.64 -0.89 3.01
CA GLY A 17 11.41 -1.95 2.03
C GLY A 17 12.63 -2.87 1.94
N ASP A 18 12.39 -4.18 1.83
CA ASP A 18 13.46 -5.16 1.60
C ASP A 18 14.09 -4.97 0.21
N GLN A 19 13.42 -4.23 -0.65
CA GLN A 19 13.83 -3.90 -2.01
C GLN A 19 13.85 -2.39 -2.20
N GLU A 20 14.81 -1.91 -2.98
CA GLU A 20 14.90 -0.49 -3.29
C GLU A 20 13.66 -0.01 -4.07
N GLY A 21 13.05 1.07 -3.60
CA GLY A 21 11.89 1.69 -4.25
C GLY A 21 10.54 1.01 -3.96
N VAL A 22 10.51 -0.17 -3.31
CA VAL A 22 9.26 -0.90 -3.03
C VAL A 22 9.01 -0.98 -1.53
N LEU A 23 7.84 -0.52 -1.09
CA LEU A 23 7.36 -0.70 0.28
C LEU A 23 5.85 -0.95 0.24
N ALA A 24 5.42 -2.12 0.71
CA ALA A 24 4.01 -2.42 0.97
C ALA A 24 3.76 -2.43 2.48
N ALA A 25 2.58 -1.96 2.89
CA ALA A 25 2.09 -2.03 4.26
C ALA A 25 0.60 -2.42 4.24
N TYR A 26 0.16 -3.10 5.29
CA TYR A 26 -1.21 -3.55 5.46
C TYR A 26 -1.52 -3.66 6.97
N ASN A 27 -2.68 -4.21 7.33
CA ASN A 27 -3.20 -4.16 8.70
C ASN A 27 -2.37 -4.93 9.74
N SER A 28 -1.52 -5.88 9.33
CA SER A 28 -0.73 -6.70 10.24
C SER A 28 0.75 -6.26 10.25
N PHE A 29 1.44 -6.56 11.34
CA PHE A 29 2.90 -6.45 11.40
C PHE A 29 3.54 -7.42 10.39
N VAL A 30 4.65 -7.02 9.78
CA VAL A 30 5.33 -7.78 8.71
C VAL A 30 6.54 -8.55 9.27
N PRO A 31 6.57 -9.88 9.32
CA PRO A 31 7.76 -10.63 9.73
C PRO A 31 8.99 -10.33 8.83
N PRO A 32 10.23 -10.52 9.33
CA PRO A 32 10.59 -10.92 10.70
C PRO A 32 10.37 -9.78 11.70
N TYR A 33 10.09 -10.12 12.96
CA TYR A 33 9.90 -9.13 14.03
C TYR A 33 11.22 -8.83 14.77
N PRO A 34 11.33 -7.66 15.43
CA PRO A 34 12.32 -7.46 16.47
C PRO A 34 12.23 -8.56 17.55
N GLU A 35 13.36 -8.94 18.14
CA GLU A 35 13.42 -10.00 19.14
C GLU A 35 12.48 -9.73 20.33
N ASP A 36 12.36 -8.47 20.76
CA ASP A 36 11.49 -8.07 21.87
C ASP A 36 9.99 -8.22 21.56
N TRP A 37 9.60 -8.41 20.28
CA TRP A 37 8.21 -8.60 19.83
C TRP A 37 7.83 -10.08 19.70
N ALA A 38 8.80 -10.99 19.63
CA ALA A 38 8.54 -12.41 19.39
C ALA A 38 7.56 -12.99 20.44
N GLY A 39 6.47 -13.60 19.98
CA GLY A 39 5.41 -14.14 20.84
C GLY A 39 4.53 -13.10 21.55
N LYS A 40 4.73 -11.79 21.31
CA LYS A 40 3.97 -10.69 21.94
C LYS A 40 3.09 -9.91 20.97
N VAL A 41 3.22 -10.19 19.67
CA VAL A 41 2.38 -9.63 18.62
C VAL A 41 1.62 -10.76 17.93
N THR A 42 0.43 -10.45 17.42
CA THR A 42 -0.34 -11.40 16.61
C THR A 42 0.30 -11.55 15.24
N ASP A 43 0.55 -12.79 14.85
CA ASP A 43 1.02 -13.10 13.51
C ASP A 43 -0.01 -12.68 12.46
N PRO A 44 0.45 -12.28 11.26
CA PRO A 44 -0.46 -12.07 10.17
C PRO A 44 -1.24 -13.34 9.87
N ARG A 45 -2.47 -13.18 9.37
CA ARG A 45 -3.24 -14.31 8.87
C ARG A 45 -2.44 -15.02 7.77
N PRO A 46 -2.49 -16.35 7.70
CA PRO A 46 -1.77 -17.07 6.67
C PRO A 46 -2.25 -16.66 5.28
N GLU A 47 -1.36 -16.75 4.29
CA GLU A 47 -1.54 -16.11 2.98
C GLU A 47 -2.71 -16.69 2.18
N ASP A 48 -3.12 -17.92 2.45
CA ASP A 48 -4.31 -18.55 1.88
C ASP A 48 -5.61 -17.86 2.35
N LEU A 49 -5.59 -17.26 3.53
CA LEU A 49 -6.71 -16.49 4.09
C LEU A 49 -6.58 -14.97 3.83
N ASP A 50 -5.36 -14.45 3.74
CA ASP A 50 -5.10 -13.03 3.48
C ASP A 50 -3.85 -12.82 2.59
N PRO A 51 -3.98 -12.94 1.26
CA PRO A 51 -2.84 -12.87 0.34
C PRO A 51 -2.39 -11.44 0.02
N ARG A 52 -3.03 -10.40 0.57
CA ARG A 52 -2.88 -9.00 0.12
C ARG A 52 -1.42 -8.53 0.14
N TYR A 53 -0.69 -8.80 1.22
CA TYR A 53 0.71 -8.38 1.33
C TYR A 53 1.58 -9.03 0.26
N ARG A 54 1.52 -10.37 0.14
CA ARG A 54 2.25 -11.11 -0.88
C ARG A 54 1.90 -10.63 -2.28
N ASN A 55 0.61 -10.44 -2.56
CA ASN A 55 0.12 -10.00 -3.85
C ASN A 55 0.71 -8.64 -4.24
N LEU A 56 0.73 -7.66 -3.33
CA LEU A 56 1.33 -6.35 -3.57
C LEU A 56 2.83 -6.44 -3.84
N ILE A 57 3.57 -7.23 -3.05
CA ILE A 57 5.00 -7.44 -3.26
C ILE A 57 5.25 -8.10 -4.62
N ARG A 58 4.49 -9.14 -4.98
CA ARG A 58 4.60 -9.83 -6.26
C ARG A 58 4.29 -8.90 -7.43
N LEU A 59 3.23 -8.11 -7.34
CA LEU A 59 2.86 -7.14 -8.39
C LEU A 59 3.97 -6.11 -8.57
N ALA A 60 4.46 -5.50 -7.49
CA ALA A 60 5.56 -4.53 -7.54
C ALA A 60 6.85 -5.08 -8.16
N ASN A 61 7.05 -6.41 -8.10
CA ASN A 61 8.20 -7.10 -8.70
C ASN A 61 7.96 -7.68 -10.09
N SER A 62 6.72 -7.66 -10.58
CA SER A 62 6.38 -8.22 -11.89
C SER A 62 6.92 -7.36 -13.03
N ASP A 63 7.15 -7.98 -14.19
CA ASP A 63 7.59 -7.28 -15.40
C ASP A 63 6.62 -6.19 -15.85
N ARG A 64 5.34 -6.32 -15.49
CA ARG A 64 4.29 -5.34 -15.81
C ARG A 64 4.48 -4.02 -15.07
N PHE A 65 4.84 -4.08 -13.79
CA PHE A 65 4.76 -2.94 -12.87
C PHE A 65 6.12 -2.47 -12.34
N ARG A 66 7.13 -3.35 -12.28
CA ARG A 66 8.43 -3.03 -11.72
C ARG A 66 9.10 -1.87 -12.47
N GLY A 67 9.32 -0.75 -11.76
CA GLY A 67 9.92 0.46 -12.32
C GLY A 67 9.05 1.21 -13.33
N LYS A 68 7.77 0.85 -13.46
CA LYS A 68 6.83 1.37 -14.48
C LYS A 68 5.58 2.00 -13.86
N LEU A 69 5.65 2.34 -12.57
CA LEU A 69 4.54 2.87 -11.78
C LEU A 69 4.30 4.36 -12.07
N ASP A 70 3.41 4.63 -13.03
CA ASP A 70 2.75 5.92 -13.27
C ASP A 70 1.30 5.90 -12.78
N VAL A 71 0.53 6.96 -13.02
CA VAL A 71 -0.87 7.06 -12.56
C VAL A 71 -1.74 5.93 -13.13
N GLU A 72 -1.66 5.69 -14.44
CA GLU A 72 -2.55 4.74 -15.11
C GLU A 72 -2.22 3.30 -14.72
N SER A 73 -0.94 2.94 -14.67
CA SER A 73 -0.53 1.64 -14.14
C SER A 73 -0.88 1.47 -12.65
N MET A 74 -1.02 2.55 -11.87
CA MET A 74 -1.48 2.46 -10.47
C MET A 74 -2.97 2.25 -10.36
N LYS A 75 -3.75 2.87 -11.23
CA LYS A 75 -5.17 2.58 -11.37
C LYS A 75 -5.35 1.10 -11.73
N GLU A 76 -4.61 0.59 -12.71
CA GLU A 76 -4.63 -0.82 -13.08
C GLU A 76 -4.24 -1.74 -11.91
N LEU A 77 -3.13 -1.47 -11.21
CA LEU A 77 -2.69 -2.26 -10.06
C LEU A 77 -3.77 -2.29 -8.97
N LEU A 78 -4.39 -1.14 -8.71
CA LEU A 78 -5.47 -0.97 -7.75
C LEU A 78 -6.84 -1.46 -8.25
N ASP A 79 -6.94 -2.00 -9.46
CA ASP A 79 -8.15 -2.68 -9.96
C ASP A 79 -8.11 -4.20 -9.73
N ILE A 80 -6.93 -4.75 -9.45
CA ILE A 80 -6.76 -6.20 -9.35
C ILE A 80 -7.36 -6.72 -8.04
N GLY A 81 -8.36 -7.59 -8.17
CA GLY A 81 -9.01 -8.31 -7.07
C GLY A 81 -8.03 -9.13 -6.25
N VAL A 82 -8.30 -9.30 -4.96
CA VAL A 82 -7.46 -10.06 -4.02
C VAL A 82 -7.29 -11.52 -4.45
N TYR A 83 -8.34 -12.11 -5.03
CA TYR A 83 -8.32 -13.48 -5.55
C TYR A 83 -7.65 -13.58 -6.93
N ASP A 84 -7.57 -12.47 -7.68
CA ASP A 84 -6.85 -12.37 -8.96
C ASP A 84 -5.39 -11.96 -8.80
N GLY A 85 -4.92 -11.84 -7.55
CA GLY A 85 -3.53 -11.57 -7.25
C GLY A 85 -3.18 -10.12 -6.94
N GLY A 86 -4.18 -9.28 -6.67
CA GLY A 86 -4.04 -7.91 -6.19
C GLY A 86 -4.45 -7.74 -4.72
N ALA A 87 -4.97 -6.56 -4.38
CA ALA A 87 -5.30 -6.21 -2.99
C ALA A 87 -6.74 -5.75 -2.78
N VAL A 88 -7.53 -5.61 -3.86
CA VAL A 88 -8.93 -5.16 -3.77
C VAL A 88 -9.80 -6.28 -3.22
N HIS A 89 -10.54 -5.99 -2.15
CA HIS A 89 -11.47 -6.94 -1.54
C HIS A 89 -12.82 -6.27 -1.26
N PRO A 90 -13.90 -7.03 -0.95
CA PRO A 90 -15.25 -6.48 -0.80
C PRO A 90 -15.43 -5.38 0.27
N GLY A 91 -14.46 -5.21 1.17
CA GLY A 91 -14.45 -4.14 2.18
C GLY A 91 -13.72 -2.88 1.73
N THR A 92 -13.23 -2.82 0.48
CA THR A 92 -12.50 -1.67 -0.05
C THR A 92 -13.51 -0.57 -0.40
N VAL A 93 -13.50 0.54 0.33
CA VAL A 93 -14.43 1.66 0.09
C VAL A 93 -13.79 2.74 -0.78
N TYR A 94 -12.56 3.12 -0.46
CA TYR A 94 -11.82 4.16 -1.16
C TYR A 94 -10.45 3.66 -1.59
N GLN A 95 -9.97 4.25 -2.68
CA GLN A 95 -8.59 4.11 -3.13
C GLN A 95 -8.02 5.48 -3.48
N VAL A 96 -6.72 5.62 -3.22
CA VAL A 96 -6.01 6.89 -3.37
C VAL A 96 -4.67 6.64 -4.03
N ILE A 97 -4.36 7.42 -5.05
CA ILE A 97 -3.03 7.54 -5.64
C ILE A 97 -2.55 8.97 -5.36
N ALA A 98 -1.37 9.11 -4.77
CA ALA A 98 -0.78 10.40 -4.46
C ALA A 98 0.42 10.67 -5.35
N LEU A 99 0.51 11.89 -5.89
CA LEU A 99 1.67 12.41 -6.60
C LEU A 99 2.19 13.63 -5.83
N PRO A 100 3.02 13.42 -4.79
CA PRO A 100 3.41 14.48 -3.87
C PRO A 100 4.11 15.66 -4.56
N GLU A 101 5.02 15.39 -5.50
CA GLU A 101 5.74 16.44 -6.25
C GLU A 101 4.81 17.36 -7.05
N GLN A 102 3.65 16.84 -7.46
CA GLN A 102 2.69 17.57 -8.27
C GLN A 102 1.60 18.24 -7.42
N LEU A 103 1.53 17.89 -6.13
CA LEU A 103 0.41 18.21 -5.22
C LEU A 103 -0.93 17.75 -5.80
N THR A 104 -0.98 16.50 -6.28
CA THR A 104 -2.17 15.89 -6.89
C THR A 104 -2.54 14.60 -6.16
N LEU A 105 -3.84 14.40 -5.92
CA LEU A 105 -4.41 13.10 -5.55
C LEU A 105 -5.33 12.61 -6.67
N TRP A 106 -5.39 11.31 -6.85
CA TRP A 106 -6.49 10.64 -7.53
C TRP A 106 -7.25 9.83 -6.50
N VAL A 107 -8.57 10.01 -6.43
CA VAL A 107 -9.43 9.32 -5.46
C VAL A 107 -10.53 8.58 -6.20
N ARG A 108 -10.81 7.36 -5.78
CA ARG A 108 -11.93 6.55 -6.27
C ARG A 108 -12.77 6.06 -5.10
N ALA A 109 -14.08 6.16 -5.23
CA ALA A 109 -15.03 5.46 -4.36
C ALA A 109 -15.44 4.18 -5.08
N LEU A 110 -14.96 3.02 -4.60
CA LEU A 110 -15.18 1.75 -5.29
C LEU A 110 -16.69 1.48 -5.43
N ASP A 111 -17.11 1.03 -6.61
CA ASP A 111 -18.51 0.75 -6.98
C ASP A 111 -19.49 1.96 -6.95
N PHE A 112 -19.00 3.17 -6.66
CA PHE A 112 -19.84 4.37 -6.57
C PHE A 112 -19.41 5.48 -7.55
N ALA A 113 -18.12 5.79 -7.62
CA ALA A 113 -17.59 6.84 -8.48
C ALA A 113 -16.18 6.48 -8.96
N GLY A 114 -15.94 6.61 -10.27
CA GLY A 114 -14.63 6.39 -10.87
C GLY A 114 -13.54 7.35 -10.38
N TRP A 115 -12.33 7.19 -10.89
CA TRP A 115 -11.18 8.02 -10.52
C TRP A 115 -11.44 9.50 -10.77
N GLN A 116 -11.30 10.32 -9.73
CA GLN A 116 -11.37 11.79 -9.80
C GLN A 116 -10.02 12.38 -9.40
N GLN A 117 -9.55 13.36 -10.16
CA GLN A 117 -8.33 14.10 -9.83
C GLN A 117 -8.66 15.25 -8.88
N VAL A 118 -7.87 15.39 -7.82
CA VAL A 118 -7.93 16.49 -6.86
C VAL A 118 -6.61 17.26 -6.91
N ASN A 119 -6.68 18.54 -7.29
CA ASN A 119 -5.54 19.45 -7.27
C ASN A 119 -5.41 20.06 -5.87
N LEU A 120 -4.29 19.81 -5.19
CA LEU A 120 -4.01 20.32 -3.86
C LEU A 120 -3.17 21.61 -3.87
N ARG A 121 -2.77 22.12 -5.03
CA ARG A 121 -1.97 23.35 -5.13
C ARG A 121 -2.67 24.55 -4.54
N ASP A 122 -3.98 24.65 -4.64
CA ASP A 122 -4.68 25.80 -4.04
C ASP A 122 -4.75 25.71 -2.50
N LEU A 123 -4.59 24.50 -1.96
CA LEU A 123 -4.58 24.23 -0.52
C LEU A 123 -3.18 24.40 0.09
N PHE A 124 -2.12 24.03 -0.63
CA PHE A 124 -0.74 24.02 -0.12
C PHE A 124 0.23 24.94 -0.87
N GLY A 125 -0.14 25.43 -2.04
CA GLY A 125 0.69 26.23 -2.96
C GLY A 125 0.73 27.72 -2.64
N ARG A 126 0.45 28.10 -1.39
CA ARG A 126 0.78 29.42 -0.86
C ARG A 126 1.88 29.29 0.19
N ARG A 127 3.12 29.43 -0.27
CA ARG A 127 4.13 30.36 0.26
C ARG A 127 5.03 30.79 -0.89
#